data_AF-A0AAV6BWB5-F1
#
_entry.id   AF-A0AAV6BWB5-F1
#
_cell.length_a   1.000
_cell.length_b   1.000
_cell.length_c   1.000
_cell.angle_alpha   90.00
_cell.angle_beta   90.00
_cell.angle_gamma   90.00
#
_symmetry.space_group_name_H-M   'P 1'
#
loop_
_entity.id
_entity.type
_entity.pdbx_description
1 polymer ?
#
loop_
_entity_poly.entity_id
_entity_poly.type
_entity_poly.pdbx_seq_one_letter_code
_entity_poly.pdbx_strand_id
1 'polypeptide(L)' 'LLKPLRPAELAPVLDLALARFTDTRALKQSLEGRKVIERAKGRLMARLGLSEDEAFRRLRRAAMDSRRPMVDIAKELLV' A
#
# COMPACT_ATOMS: atom_id res chain seq x y z
N LEU A 1 -5.32 32.68 -6.74
CA LEU A 1 -4.45 33.79 -6.28
C LEU A 1 -4.45 33.76 -4.76
N LEU A 2 -3.33 33.33 -4.16
CA LEU A 2 -3.19 33.32 -2.70
C LEU A 2 -3.16 34.78 -2.24
N LYS A 3 -4.02 35.15 -1.28
CA LYS A 3 -3.82 36.39 -0.50
C LYS A 3 -2.42 36.32 0.14
N PRO A 4 -1.74 37.45 0.33
CA PRO A 4 -0.46 37.44 1.05
C PRO A 4 -0.68 36.82 2.43
N LEU A 5 -0.06 35.66 2.68
CA LEU A 5 -0.10 35.03 3.99
C LEU A 5 0.69 35.89 4.96
N ARG A 6 0.07 36.25 6.07
CA ARG A 6 0.78 36.87 7.19
C ARG A 6 1.63 35.80 7.87
N PRO A 7 2.77 36.16 8.49
CA PRO A 7 3.63 35.17 9.16
C PRO A 7 2.90 34.30 10.19
N ALA A 8 1.92 34.85 10.90
CA ALA A 8 1.09 34.12 11.86
C ALA A 8 0.17 33.06 11.23
N GLU A 9 -0.11 33.15 9.93
CA GLU A 9 -0.97 32.21 9.20
C GLU A 9 -0.15 31.07 8.57
N LEU A 10 1.18 31.19 8.50
CA LEU A 10 2.06 30.21 7.86
C LEU A 10 2.07 28.87 8.60
N ALA A 11 2.24 28.90 9.93
CA ALA A 11 2.32 27.69 10.75
C ALA A 11 1.06 26.80 10.62
N PRO A 12 -0.18 27.28 10.86
CA PRO A 12 -1.37 26.43 10.76
C PRO A 12 -1.64 25.95 9.33
N VAL A 13 -1.29 26.74 8.31
CA VAL A 13 -1.44 26.34 6.91
C VAL A 13 -0.45 25.24 6.55
N LEU A 14 0.80 25.34 7.03
CA LEU A 14 1.82 24.31 6.83
C LEU A 14 1.44 23.01 7.55
N ASP A 15 0.97 23.09 8.79
CA ASP A 15 0.51 21.93 9.56
C ASP A 15 -0.63 21.21 8.84
N LEU A 16 -1.62 21.97 8.35
CA LEU A 16 -2.72 21.43 7.55
C LEU A 16 -2.21 20.80 6.24
N ALA A 17 -1.28 21.45 5.55
CA ALA A 17 -0.72 20.92 4.31
C ALA A 17 0.04 19.60 4.54
N LEU A 18 0.82 19.52 5.62
CA LEU A 18 1.55 18.32 6.02
C LEU A 18 0.58 17.18 6.37
N ALA A 19 -0.44 17.43 7.19
CA ALA A 19 -1.44 16.43 7.54
C ALA A 19 -2.16 15.88 6.29
N ARG A 20 -2.58 16.76 5.37
CA ARG A 20 -3.21 16.32 4.11
C ARG A 20 -2.27 15.53 3.23
N PHE A 21 -0.99 15.89 3.20
CA PHE A 21 0.02 15.16 2.45
C PHE A 21 0.24 13.77 3.02
N THR A 22 0.33 13.63 4.35
CA THR A 22 0.50 12.33 5.01
C THR A 22 -0.68 11.40 4.75
N ASP A 23 -1.92 11.91 4.84
CA ASP A 23 -3.13 11.13 4.58
C ASP A 23 -3.20 10.66 3.13
N THR A 24 -2.94 11.58 2.20
CA THR A 24 -2.93 11.26 0.76
C THR A 24 -1.85 10.23 0.43
N ARG A 25 -0.68 10.34 1.07
CA ARG A 25 0.43 9.40 0.88
C ARG A 25 0.07 8.02 1.42
N ALA A 26 -0.50 7.93 2.61
CA ALA A 26 -0.93 6.66 3.21
C ALA A 26 -1.99 5.96 2.34
N LEU A 27 -2.96 6.72 1.82
CA LEU A 27 -3.98 6.18 0.92
C LEU A 27 -3.36 5.62 -0.37
N LYS A 28 -2.44 6.37 -0.99
CA LYS A 28 -1.71 5.91 -2.19
C LYS A 28 -0.93 4.63 -1.91
N GLN A 29 -0.23 4.56 -0.78
CA GLN A 29 0.54 3.37 -0.40
C GLN A 29 -0.36 2.14 -0.19
N SER A 30 -1.54 2.31 0.42
CA SER A 30 -2.52 1.23 0.58
C SER A 30 -3.02 0.69 -0.76
N LEU A 31 -3.35 1.58 -1.70
CA LEU A 31 -3.79 1.20 -3.04
C LEU A 31 -2.70 0.47 -3.83
N GLU A 32 -1.47 0.97 -3.80
CA GLU A 32 -0.34 0.29 -4.46
C GLU A 32 -0.06 -1.07 -3.81
N GLY A 33 -0.17 -1.18 -2.49
CA GLY A 33 -0.06 -2.47 -1.80
C GLY A 33 -1.09 -3.49 -2.26
N ARG A 34 -2.35 -3.08 -2.44
CA ARG A 34 -3.41 -3.96 -2.99
C ARG A 34 -3.07 -4.42 -4.40
N LYS A 35 -2.63 -3.53 -5.30
CA LYS A 35 -2.25 -3.91 -6.67
C LYS A 35 -1.14 -4.97 -6.70
N VAL A 36 -0.14 -4.83 -5.84
CA VAL A 36 0.96 -5.80 -5.73
C VAL A 36 0.45 -7.16 -5.28
N ILE A 37 -0.42 -7.20 -4.27
CA ILE A 37 -1.04 -8.43 -3.77
C ILE A 37 -1.86 -9.13 -4.85
N GLU A 38 -2.70 -8.39 -5.58
CA GLU A 38 -3.52 -8.94 -6.67
C GLU A 38 -2.65 -9.54 -7.79
N ARG A 39 -1.57 -8.85 -8.19
CA ARG A 39 -0.61 -9.37 -9.18
C ARG A 39 0.08 -10.64 -8.71
N ALA A 40 0.48 -10.70 -7.43
CA ALA A 40 1.11 -11.88 -6.86
C ALA A 40 0.14 -13.07 -6.80
N LYS A 41 -1.13 -12.85 -6.43
CA LYS A 41 -2.18 -13.87 -6.52
C LYS A 41 -2.30 -14.41 -7.95
N GLY A 42 -2.40 -13.53 -8.94
CA GLY A 42 -2.47 -13.93 -10.36
C GLY A 42 -1.27 -14.79 -10.79
N ARG A 43 -0.05 -14.46 -10.35
CA ARG A 43 1.14 -15.28 -10.63
C ARG A 43 1.09 -16.63 -9.93
N LEU A 44 0.59 -16.71 -8.69
CA LEU A 44 0.39 -17.97 -7.98
C LEU A 44 -0.69 -18.85 -8.65
N MET A 45 -1.80 -18.25 -9.06
CA MET A 45 -2.86 -18.93 -9.80
C MET A 45 -2.31 -19.54 -11.09
N ALA A 46 -1.58 -18.75 -11.89
CA ALA A 46 -1.00 -19.22 -13.14
C ALA A 46 0.07 -20.31 -12.96
N ARG A 47 0.92 -20.21 -11.93
CA ARG A 47 2.01 -21.16 -11.70
C ARG A 47 1.56 -22.48 -11.07
N LEU A 48 0.57 -22.43 -10.20
CA LEU A 48 0.19 -23.56 -9.35
C LEU A 48 -1.23 -24.06 -9.65
N GLY A 49 -1.94 -23.48 -10.62
CA GLY A 49 -3.30 -23.86 -10.97
C GLY A 49 -4.32 -23.58 -9.86
N LEU A 50 -4.04 -22.60 -9.00
CA LEU A 50 -4.86 -22.29 -7.83
C LEU A 50 -6.05 -21.40 -8.19
N SER A 51 -7.14 -21.56 -7.45
CA SER A 51 -8.19 -20.55 -7.36
C SER A 51 -7.67 -19.27 -6.68
N GLU A 52 -8.39 -18.17 -6.86
CA GLU A 52 -8.06 -16.90 -6.21
C GLU A 52 -8.01 -17.02 -4.68
N ASP A 53 -8.99 -17.70 -4.08
CA ASP A 53 -9.08 -17.92 -2.65
C ASP A 53 -7.90 -18.74 -2.11
N GLU A 54 -7.46 -19.77 -2.84
CA GLU A 54 -6.30 -20.56 -2.46
C GLU A 54 -5.01 -19.76 -2.57
N ALA A 55 -4.84 -18.98 -3.63
CA ALA A 55 -3.70 -18.08 -3.80
C ALA A 55 -3.64 -17.04 -2.66
N PHE A 56 -4.78 -16.44 -2.30
CA PHE A 56 -4.88 -15.51 -1.18
C PHE A 56 -4.53 -16.17 0.16
N ARG A 57 -5.13 -17.34 0.46
CA ARG A 57 -4.84 -18.09 1.70
C ARG A 57 -3.36 -18.44 1.80
N ARG A 58 -2.74 -18.85 0.68
CA ARG A 58 -1.33 -19.21 0.64
C ARG A 58 -0.43 -18.01 0.87
N LEU A 59 -0.71 -16.88 0.22
CA LEU A 59 0.03 -15.63 0.41
C LEU A 59 -0.09 -15.13 1.86
N ARG A 60 -1.30 -15.17 2.42
CA ARG A 60 -1.57 -14.80 3.83
C ARG A 60 -0.82 -15.70 4.80
N ARG A 61 -0.80 -17.01 4.56
CA ARG A 61 -0.05 -17.97 5.39
C ARG A 61 1.45 -17.68 5.36
N ALA A 62 2.02 -17.49 4.17
CA ALA A 62 3.44 -17.13 4.03
C ALA A 62 3.81 -15.83 4.76
N ALA A 63 2.92 -14.82 4.73
CA ALA A 63 3.09 -13.58 5.48
C ALA A 63 3.07 -13.80 7.01
N MET A 64 2.16 -14.65 7.50
CA MET A 64 2.08 -15.02 8.92
C MET A 64 3.31 -15.80 9.39
N ASP A 65 3.72 -16.81 8.63
CA ASP A 65 4.86 -17.68 8.96
C ASP A 65 6.17 -16.89 8.97
N SER A 66 6.31 -15.91 8.06
CA SER A 66 7.48 -15.02 7.99
C SER A 66 7.39 -13.80 8.91
N ARG A 67 6.26 -13.58 9.58
CA ARG A 67 5.97 -12.37 10.40
C ARG A 67 6.22 -11.06 9.65
N ARG A 68 5.91 -11.05 8.35
CA ARG A 68 6.14 -9.90 7.47
C ARG A 68 4.84 -9.42 6.85
N PRO A 69 4.75 -8.14 6.45
CA PRO A 69 3.62 -7.64 5.69
C PRO A 69 3.39 -8.46 4.43
N MET A 70 2.12 -8.78 4.15
CA MET A 70 1.72 -9.56 2.98
C MET A 70 2.16 -8.92 1.65
N VAL A 71 2.23 -7.58 1.60
CA VAL A 71 2.73 -6.84 0.43
C VAL A 71 4.20 -7.14 0.14
N ASP A 72 5.03 -7.40 1.16
CA ASP A 72 6.45 -7.67 0.96
C ASP A 72 6.68 -9.09 0.44
N ILE A 73 5.93 -10.06 0.97
CA ILE A 73 5.89 -11.42 0.41
C ILE A 73 5.36 -11.40 -1.03
N ALA A 74 4.34 -10.59 -1.31
CA ALA A 74 3.82 -10.43 -2.66
C ALA A 74 4.87 -9.86 -3.63
N LYS A 75 5.69 -8.88 -3.19
CA LYS A 75 6.79 -8.35 -4.01
C LYS A 75 7.82 -9.42 -4.35
N GLU A 76 8.19 -10.27 -3.41
CA GLU A 76 9.17 -11.35 -3.64
C GLU A 76 8.70 -12.34 -4.71
N LEU A 77 7.40 -12.60 -4.78
CA LEU A 77 6.83 -13.44 -5.83
C LEU A 77 6.82 -12.77 -7.21
N LEU A 78 6.93 -11.44 -7.27
CA LEU A 78 6.90 -10.66 -8.52
C LEU A 78 8.28 -10.39 -9.11
N VAL A 79 9.36 -10.59 -8.36
CA VAL A 79 10.73 -10.67 -8.89
C VAL A 79 10.88 -11.96 -9.72
#